data_AF-A0A842MRX1-F1
#
_entry.id   AF-A0A842MRX1-F1
#
_cell.length_a   1.000
_cell.length_b   1.000
_cell.length_c   1.000
_cell.angle_alpha   90.00
_cell.angle_beta   90.00
_cell.angle_gamma   90.00
#
_symmetry.space_group_name_H-M   'P 1'
#
loop_
_entity.id
_entity.type
_entity.pdbx_description
1 polymer ?
#
loop_
_entity_poly.entity_id
_entity_poly.type
_entity_poly.pdbx_seq_one_letter_code
_entity_poly.pdbx_strand_id
1 'polypeptide(L)' 'MSRSRRLFGTNGIRGVANKELTPEMAVAVGSAIGTFFKKGTLIVGYDARTSGP' A
#
# COMPACT_ATOMS: atom_id res chain seq x y z
N MET A 1 -11.13 15.16 -15.91
CA MET A 1 -9.81 14.65 -16.33
C MET A 1 -9.23 13.81 -15.21
N SER A 2 -9.26 12.48 -15.37
CA SER A 2 -8.61 11.54 -14.46
C SER A 2 -7.11 11.81 -14.51
N ARG A 3 -6.57 12.52 -13.52
CA ARG A 3 -5.12 12.57 -13.33
C ARG A 3 -4.71 11.15 -13.01
N SER A 4 -3.83 10.57 -13.85
CA SER A 4 -3.10 9.37 -13.51
C SER A 4 -2.59 9.54 -12.07
N ARG A 5 -3.20 8.80 -11.14
CA ARG A 5 -2.90 8.94 -9.73
C ARG A 5 -1.60 8.19 -9.52
N ARG A 6 -0.49 8.91 -9.59
CA ARG A 6 0.85 8.35 -9.36
C ARG A 6 0.91 7.84 -7.93
N LEU A 7 0.75 6.52 -7.77
CA LEU A 7 0.72 5.87 -6.45
C LEU A 7 2.10 5.93 -5.77
N PHE A 8 3.17 5.73 -6.54
CA PHE A 8 4.52 5.65 -6.02
C PHE A 8 5.27 6.97 -6.24
N GLY A 9 5.58 7.66 -5.13
CA GLY A 9 6.52 8.77 -5.09
C GLY A 9 7.96 8.30 -4.81
N THR A 10 8.85 9.24 -4.49
CA THR A 10 10.26 8.95 -4.18
C THR A 10 10.43 7.95 -3.02
N ASN A 11 9.54 8.00 -2.03
CA ASN A 11 9.61 7.20 -0.81
C ASN A 11 8.36 6.31 -0.64
N GLY A 12 7.89 5.69 -1.72
CA GLY A 12 6.73 4.79 -1.71
C GLY A 12 5.38 5.50 -1.83
N ILE A 13 4.33 4.81 -1.37
CA ILE A 13 2.94 5.28 -1.38
C ILE A 13 2.68 6.12 -0.13
N ARG A 14 2.14 7.33 -0.30
CA ARG A 14 1.84 8.23 0.81
C ARG A 14 0.45 8.84 0.66
N GLY A 15 -0.19 9.08 1.81
CA GLY A 15 -1.46 9.78 1.87
C GLY A 15 -2.05 9.77 3.27
N VAL A 16 -3.22 10.41 3.40
CA VAL A 16 -3.99 10.45 4.64
C VAL A 16 -4.72 9.11 4.85
N ALA A 17 -4.54 8.51 6.02
CA ALA A 17 -5.24 7.28 6.41
C ALA A 17 -6.77 7.45 6.33
N ASN A 18 -7.47 6.42 5.84
CA ASN A 18 -8.92 6.39 5.66
C ASN A 18 -9.50 7.43 4.67
N LYS A 19 -8.64 8.14 3.91
CA LYS A 19 -9.06 9.05 2.83
C LYS A 19 -8.37 8.71 1.52
N GLU A 20 -7.05 8.58 1.58
CA GLU A 20 -6.20 8.30 0.42
C GLU A 20 -5.53 6.94 0.55
N LEU A 21 -5.11 6.57 1.77
CA LEU A 21 -4.65 5.23 2.13
C LEU A 21 -5.80 4.53 2.85
N THR A 22 -6.60 3.77 2.11
CA THR A 22 -7.72 2.99 2.66
C THR A 22 -7.31 1.52 2.87
N PRO A 23 -8.02 0.77 3.72
CA PRO A 23 -7.78 -0.67 3.87
C PRO A 23 -7.87 -1.44 2.55
N GLU A 24 -8.81 -1.08 1.67
CA GLU A 24 -8.99 -1.70 0.36
C GLU A 24 -7.77 -1.46 -0.54
N MET A 25 -7.20 -0.26 -0.47
CA MET A 25 -5.96 0.08 -1.18
C MET A 25 -4.78 -0.74 -0.64
N ALA A 26 -4.67 -0.93 0.67
CA ALA A 26 -3.62 -1.75 1.28
C ALA A 26 -3.73 -3.23 0.85
N VAL A 27 -4.94 -3.80 0.83
CA VAL A 27 -5.20 -5.17 0.35
C VAL A 27 -4.87 -5.31 -1.14
N ALA A 28 -5.23 -4.32 -1.96
CA ALA A 28 -4.92 -4.33 -3.39
C ALA A 28 -3.40 -4.31 -3.64
N VAL A 29 -2.66 -3.49 -2.90
CA VAL A 29 -1.19 -3.44 -2.97
C VAL A 29 -0.58 -4.75 -2.51
N GLY A 30 -1.01 -5.31 -1.39
CA GLY A 30 -0.55 -6.62 -0.90
C GLY A 30 -0.78 -7.74 -1.91
N SER A 31 -1.97 -7.77 -2.51
CA SER A 31 -2.33 -8.74 -3.55
C SER A 31 -1.47 -8.59 -4.81
N ALA A 32 -1.20 -7.36 -5.23
CA ALA A 32 -0.33 -7.08 -6.37
C ALA A 32 1.12 -7.54 -6.10
N ILE A 33 1.64 -7.30 -4.90
CA ILE A 33 2.96 -7.75 -4.47
C ILE A 33 3.02 -9.28 -4.46
N GLY A 34 2.04 -9.95 -3.85
CA GLY A 34 1.97 -11.42 -3.84
C GLY A 34 1.90 -12.02 -5.25
N THR A 35 1.11 -11.41 -6.14
CA THR A 35 1.01 -11.80 -7.55
C THR A 35 2.34 -11.65 -8.28
N PHE A 36 3.06 -10.55 -8.02
CA PHE A 36 4.36 -10.29 -8.63
C PHE A 36 5.40 -11.34 -8.24
N PHE A 37 5.50 -11.67 -6.94
CA PHE A 37 6.48 -12.64 -6.45
C PHE A 37 6.08 -14.11 -6.71
N LYS A 38 4.80 -14.40 -6.88
CA LYS A 38 4.19 -15.73 -7.15
C LYS A 38 4.36 -16.77 -6.05
N LYS A 39 5.48 -16.79 -5.33
CA LYS A 39 5.81 -17.69 -4.22
C LYS A 39 6.91 -17.10 -3.34
N GLY A 40 7.00 -17.57 -2.10
CA GLY A 40 8.03 -17.16 -1.13
C GLY A 40 7.42 -16.51 0.12
N THR A 41 8.28 -16.24 1.11
CA THR A 41 7.89 -15.59 2.35
C THR A 41 8.07 -14.08 2.22
N LEU A 42 6.99 -13.33 2.44
CA LEU A 42 7.00 -11.87 2.46
C LEU A 42 6.92 -11.38 3.90
N ILE A 43 7.79 -10.45 4.26
CA ILE A 43 7.82 -9.84 5.59
C ILE A 43 6.99 -8.55 5.56
N VAL A 44 6.13 -8.38 6.56
CA VAL A 44 5.32 -7.17 6.75
C VAL A 44 5.69 -6.54 8.09
N GLY A 45 5.84 -5.22 8.11
CA GLY A 45 6.09 -4.44 9.32
C GLY A 45 5.38 -3.09 9.25
N TYR A 46 5.14 -2.48 10.40
CA TYR A 46 4.46 -1.18 10.54
C TYR A 46 5.12 -0.36 11.65
N ASP A 47 4.91 0.96 11.64
CA ASP A 47 5.43 1.89 12.65
C ASP A 47 4.47 2.03 13.85
N ALA A 48 4.70 3.00 14.75
CA ALA A 48 3.85 3.18 15.93
C ALA A 48 2.49 3.86 15.66
N ARG A 49 2.08 4.07 14.40
CA ARG A 49 0.80 4.73 14.10
C ARG A 49 -0.38 3.81 14.42
N THR A 50 -1.44 4.41 14.95
CA THR A 50 -2.69 3.71 15.26
C THR A 50 -3.42 3.16 14.03
N SER A 51 -3.06 3.61 12.83
CA SER A 51 -3.59 3.09 11.56
C SER A 51 -2.79 1.91 10.99
N GLY A 52 -1.77 1.43 11.72
CA GLY A 52 -0.89 0.34 11.29
C GLY A 52 -1.49 -1.05 11.53
N PRO A 53 -1.85 -1.40 12.78
CA PRO A 53 -2.65 -2.59 13.09
C PRO A 53 -4.04 -2.52 12.45
#